data_AF-A0A3Q3EE37-F1
#
_entry.id   AF-A0A3Q3EE37-F1
#
_cell.length_a   1.000
_cell.length_b   1.000
_cell.length_c   1.000
_cell.angle_alpha   90.00
_cell.angle_beta   90.00
_cell.angle_gamma   90.00
#
_symmetry.space_group_name_H-M   'P 1'
#
loop_
_entity.id
_entity.type
_entity.pdbx_description
1 polymer ?
#
loop_
_entity_poly.entity_id
_entity_poly.type
_entity_poly.pdbx_seq_one_letter_code
_entity_poly.pdbx_strand_id
1 'polypeptide(L)'
;MQPVQWTSKVKNKGPKDIMAVEDMNGEVRFSTRLPYPNNISRPLLEPVESLLQMLLLWDPAARGGGQDPDTNKPCYYSALQKILNMKVIHVLDMTSAQLHSLVLEPEESLHSLQLRLETHTQTHIAPLSQELLLETGISLDPRWPPSHCLPEGLQGWDSSIVFLFDKSLTKYSGPLTARPLPDSVNFIVRETKTQLPLSALRKVWGEAVHYVCGLKEDYIRLYQGQRAAMLSLLRYNTNLTRFKNLLFSQSQQLRAKLAFFKTSIQHDLEQYSKQRHNGISSEKLLKTWQENEEKADGFMKVADVGYLDEEIVALHSEIVELQRSPFARKQGDVMEQLEGKAIELYKQLKDKCKSPDPPHGYSDSSDMVRTILQTVQNQDRVLKDLYTHLSTILVCKQRIVDLFPKLERAVENIKTAEAAVMLMQMKRQKEFWYLLKIACAQNNSPSPSLMQRPTESETVHQLLDENQHYLSLLTSLLQDATQEMKHSIMEEDWSWTQYGAVEAESQTL
;
A
#
# COMPACT_ATOMS: atom_id res chain seq x y z
N MET A 1 34.05 34.35 25.78
CA MET A 1 34.51 34.20 27.18
C MET A 1 35.99 33.83 27.16
N GLN A 2 36.83 34.44 28.01
CA GLN A 2 38.24 34.04 28.09
C GLN A 2 38.39 32.68 28.79
N PRO A 3 39.46 31.88 28.52
CA PRO A 3 39.62 30.54 29.10
C PRO A 3 39.54 30.48 30.63
N VAL A 4 40.06 31.51 31.33
CA VAL A 4 40.02 31.59 32.80
C VAL A 4 38.59 31.77 33.31
N GLN A 5 37.82 32.67 32.67
CA GLN A 5 36.41 32.89 32.99
C GLN A 5 35.57 31.63 32.70
N TRP A 6 35.84 30.96 31.58
CA TRP A 6 35.18 29.72 31.21
C TRP A 6 35.42 28.63 32.25
N THR A 7 36.67 28.41 32.63
CA THR A 7 37.04 27.42 33.65
C THR A 7 36.40 27.74 34.99
N SER A 8 36.39 29.01 35.40
CA SER A 8 35.80 29.44 36.67
C SER A 8 34.29 29.20 36.77
N LYS A 9 33.58 29.28 35.63
CA LYS A 9 32.14 29.05 35.52
C LYS A 9 31.83 27.56 35.37
N VAL A 10 32.45 26.88 34.39
CA VAL A 10 32.13 25.49 34.02
C VAL A 10 32.59 24.45 35.05
N LYS A 11 33.62 24.75 35.87
CA LYS A 11 34.03 23.85 36.96
C LYS A 11 32.92 23.53 37.96
N ASN A 12 31.90 24.39 38.05
CA ASN A 12 30.77 24.23 38.96
C ASN A 12 29.68 23.31 38.40
N LYS A 13 29.89 22.70 37.22
CA LYS A 13 28.92 21.78 36.62
C LYS A 13 28.72 20.55 37.50
N GLY A 14 27.48 20.08 37.55
CA GLY A 14 27.13 18.81 38.14
C GLY A 14 27.66 17.60 37.35
N PRO A 15 27.64 16.40 37.96
CA PRO A 15 28.13 15.17 37.33
C PRO A 15 27.31 14.78 36.08
N LYS A 16 26.02 15.13 36.05
CA LYS A 16 25.12 14.84 34.92
C LYS A 16 24.93 16.01 33.96
N ASP A 17 25.57 17.15 34.22
CA ASP A 17 25.42 18.32 33.34
C ASP A 17 26.25 18.15 32.08
N ILE A 18 25.57 18.22 30.93
CA ILE A 18 26.14 18.07 29.59
C ILE A 18 26.18 19.39 28.82
N MET A 19 25.50 20.42 29.31
CA MET A 19 25.44 21.74 28.68
C MET A 19 25.53 22.84 29.72
N ALA A 20 26.19 23.94 29.36
CA ALA A 20 26.19 25.20 30.11
C ALA A 20 25.88 26.35 29.14
N VAL A 21 24.86 27.14 29.44
CA VAL A 21 24.44 28.29 28.61
C VAL A 21 24.44 29.54 29.46
N GLU A 22 25.08 30.60 28.97
CA GLU A 22 24.99 31.93 29.56
C GLU A 22 23.72 32.61 29.02
N ASP A 23 22.83 33.05 29.92
CA ASP A 23 21.63 33.79 29.55
C ASP A 23 21.95 35.28 29.28
N MET A 24 20.93 36.06 28.88
CA MET A 24 21.12 37.47 28.55
C MET A 24 21.54 38.33 29.76
N ASN A 25 21.36 37.82 30.98
CA ASN A 25 21.76 38.50 32.22
C ASN A 25 23.21 38.12 32.63
N GLY A 26 23.87 37.25 31.87
CA GLY A 26 25.22 36.76 32.16
C GLY A 26 25.26 35.60 33.18
N GLU A 27 24.10 35.07 33.57
CA GLU A 27 24.01 33.91 34.46
C GLU A 27 24.19 32.62 33.68
N VAL A 28 24.93 31.68 34.27
CA VAL A 28 25.18 30.37 33.65
C VAL A 28 24.15 29.37 34.14
N ARG A 29 23.40 28.79 33.20
CA ARG A 29 22.46 27.71 33.46
C ARG A 29 23.05 26.40 32.96
N PHE A 30 23.10 25.41 33.84
CA PHE A 30 23.50 24.04 33.50
C PHE A 30 22.27 23.20 33.15
N SER A 31 22.45 22.22 32.25
CA SER A 31 21.40 21.29 31.86
C SER A 31 21.96 19.89 31.71
N THR A 32 21.18 18.91 32.16
CA THR A 32 21.42 17.47 31.97
C THR A 32 20.80 16.93 30.68
N ARG A 33 20.05 17.78 29.96
CA ARG A 33 19.27 17.43 28.77
C ARG A 33 19.84 18.09 27.52
N LEU A 34 19.72 17.42 26.39
CA LEU A 34 20.06 17.98 25.09
C LEU A 34 19.11 19.15 24.78
N PRO A 35 19.63 20.27 24.25
CA PRO A 35 18.80 21.41 23.90
C PRO A 35 17.86 21.06 22.74
N TYR A 36 16.67 21.64 22.76
CA TYR A 36 15.79 21.73 21.60
C TYR A 36 16.04 23.07 20.88
N PRO A 37 16.07 23.11 19.54
CA PRO A 37 15.85 21.99 18.61
C PRO A 37 17.07 21.10 18.37
N ASN A 38 16.83 19.82 18.06
CA ASN A 38 17.83 18.85 17.60
C ASN A 38 17.19 17.85 16.62
N ASN A 39 18.03 17.08 15.91
CA ASN A 39 17.61 16.13 14.89
C ASN A 39 17.62 14.67 15.37
N ILE A 40 17.63 14.44 16.68
CA ILE A 40 17.73 13.09 17.25
C ILE A 40 16.33 12.57 17.54
N SER A 41 16.02 11.36 17.09
CA SER A 41 14.73 10.73 17.38
C SER A 41 14.54 10.50 18.88
N ARG A 42 13.29 10.59 19.34
CA ARG A 42 12.96 10.55 20.77
C ARG A 42 13.55 9.34 21.54
N PRO A 43 13.55 8.11 21.00
CA PRO A 43 14.15 6.95 21.68
C PRO A 43 15.66 7.05 21.89
N LEU A 44 16.36 7.85 21.08
CA LEU A 44 17.82 8.01 21.17
C LEU A 44 18.23 9.16 22.10
N LEU A 45 17.32 10.06 22.47
CA LEU A 45 17.64 11.21 23.32
C LEU A 45 18.25 10.79 24.66
N GLU A 46 17.56 9.96 25.44
CA GLU A 46 18.03 9.54 26.77
C GLU A 46 19.33 8.72 26.72
N PRO A 47 19.48 7.73 25.80
CA PRO A 47 20.75 7.03 25.62
C PRO A 47 21.91 7.96 25.25
N VAL A 48 21.70 8.91 24.33
CA VAL A 48 22.74 9.88 23.92
C VAL A 48 23.07 10.85 25.05
N GLU A 49 22.06 11.35 25.77
CA GLU A 49 22.25 12.18 26.97
C GLU A 49 23.09 11.44 28.02
N SER A 50 22.78 10.16 28.27
CA SER A 50 23.54 9.32 29.21
C SER A 50 24.99 9.09 28.75
N LEU A 51 25.21 8.88 27.45
CA LEU A 51 26.56 8.78 26.88
C LEU A 51 27.33 10.09 27.07
N LEU A 52 26.72 11.23 26.78
CA LEU A 52 27.33 12.55 26.95
C LEU A 52 27.65 12.85 28.41
N GLN A 53 26.83 12.40 29.36
CA GLN A 53 27.10 12.55 30.80
C GLN A 53 28.40 11.85 31.21
N MET A 54 28.67 10.65 30.66
CA MET A 54 29.93 9.94 30.91
C MET A 54 31.13 10.61 30.24
N LEU A 55 30.97 11.10 29.01
CA LEU A 55 32.05 11.67 28.21
C LEU A 55 32.43 13.10 28.64
N LEU A 56 31.43 13.90 29.03
CA LEU A 56 31.61 15.30 29.41
C LEU A 56 31.80 15.49 30.91
N LEU A 57 32.13 14.43 31.66
CA LEU A 57 32.41 14.54 33.09
C LEU A 57 33.67 15.37 33.35
N TRP A 58 33.61 16.25 34.36
CA TRP A 58 34.73 17.14 34.69
C TRP A 58 35.93 16.35 35.22
N ASP A 59 35.68 15.43 36.16
CA ASP A 59 36.70 14.57 36.75
C ASP A 59 37.36 13.68 35.69
N PRO A 60 38.68 13.82 35.45
CA PRO A 60 39.37 13.01 34.45
C PRO A 60 39.44 11.52 34.81
N ALA A 61 39.39 11.14 36.09
CA ALA A 61 39.52 9.74 36.51
C ALA A 61 38.20 8.96 36.31
N ALA A 62 37.06 9.58 36.63
CA ALA A 62 35.74 8.98 36.44
C ALA A 62 35.17 9.15 35.03
N ARG A 63 35.78 9.99 34.17
CA ARG A 63 35.33 10.21 32.80
C ARG A 63 35.32 8.90 32.01
N GLY A 64 34.25 8.68 31.26
CA GLY A 64 34.04 7.44 30.51
C GLY A 64 33.28 6.36 31.28
N GLY A 65 32.84 6.63 32.51
CA GLY A 65 31.93 5.76 33.28
C GLY A 65 32.61 4.61 34.02
N GLY A 66 33.92 4.66 34.22
CA GLY A 66 34.70 3.59 34.85
C GLY A 66 34.98 2.42 33.88
N GLN A 67 35.48 1.31 34.44
CA GLN A 67 35.71 0.06 33.71
C GLN A 67 34.51 -0.88 33.85
N ASP A 68 34.09 -1.45 32.73
CA ASP A 68 33.10 -2.50 32.66
C ASP A 68 33.72 -3.81 33.21
N PRO A 69 33.14 -4.44 34.24
CA PRO A 69 33.68 -5.66 34.85
C PRO A 69 33.72 -6.85 33.88
N ASP A 70 32.85 -6.90 32.87
CA ASP A 70 32.74 -8.05 31.96
C ASP A 70 33.73 -7.94 30.78
N THR A 71 33.95 -6.72 30.29
CA THR A 71 34.75 -6.49 29.06
C THR A 71 36.11 -5.84 29.33
N ASN A 72 36.36 -5.38 30.55
CA ASN A 72 37.54 -4.59 30.96
C ASN A 72 37.79 -3.36 30.07
N LYS A 73 36.74 -2.87 29.39
CA LYS A 73 36.75 -1.65 28.57
C LYS A 73 36.03 -0.52 29.31
N PRO A 74 36.31 0.75 28.99
CA PRO A 74 35.53 1.86 29.52
C PRO A 74 34.02 1.71 29.22
N CYS A 75 33.16 1.95 30.21
CA CYS A 75 31.70 1.78 30.11
C CYS A 75 31.05 2.60 28.97
N TYR A 76 31.66 3.72 28.56
CA TYR A 76 31.14 4.48 27.42
C TYR A 76 31.17 3.69 26.10
N TYR A 77 32.08 2.71 25.94
CA TYR A 77 32.12 1.88 24.73
C TYR A 77 30.89 0.98 24.63
N SER A 78 30.51 0.31 25.71
CA SER A 78 29.32 -0.56 25.72
C SER A 78 28.05 0.27 25.55
N ALA A 79 27.97 1.45 26.16
CA ALA A 79 26.87 2.39 25.93
C ALA A 79 26.77 2.85 24.47
N LEU A 80 27.89 3.22 23.85
CA LEU A 80 27.93 3.61 22.44
C LEU A 80 27.52 2.44 21.53
N GLN A 81 28.04 1.24 21.78
CA GLN A 81 27.65 0.05 21.02
C GLN A 81 26.17 -0.26 21.17
N LYS A 82 25.61 -0.14 22.38
CA LYS A 82 24.18 -0.31 22.62
C LYS A 82 23.38 0.67 21.77
N ILE A 83 23.76 1.96 21.76
CA ILE A 83 23.10 3.00 20.95
C ILE A 83 23.17 2.64 19.47
N LEU A 84 24.35 2.29 18.94
CA LEU A 84 24.54 1.96 17.52
C LEU A 84 23.84 0.67 17.08
N ASN A 85 23.53 -0.23 18.02
CA ASN A 85 22.83 -1.48 17.75
C ASN A 85 21.30 -1.37 17.91
N MET A 86 20.78 -0.23 18.39
CA MET A 86 19.33 -0.02 18.51
C MET A 86 18.65 -0.13 17.15
N LYS A 87 17.54 -0.87 17.09
CA LYS A 87 16.67 -0.91 15.90
C LYS A 87 15.51 0.03 16.15
N VAL A 88 15.51 1.19 15.50
CA VAL A 88 14.45 2.19 15.63
C VAL A 88 13.64 2.21 14.36
N ILE A 89 12.32 2.08 14.48
CA ILE A 89 11.37 2.27 13.38
C ILE A 89 10.72 3.64 13.51
N HIS A 90 10.56 4.32 12.38
CA HIS A 90 9.83 5.58 12.28
C HIS A 90 8.51 5.35 11.57
N VAL A 91 7.41 5.67 12.24
CA VAL A 91 6.04 5.51 11.74
C VAL A 91 5.37 6.88 11.69
N LEU A 92 5.06 7.37 10.50
CA LEU A 92 4.31 8.61 10.30
C LEU A 92 2.82 8.29 10.31
N ASP A 93 2.11 8.75 11.33
CA ASP A 93 0.66 8.67 11.41
C ASP A 93 0.04 9.70 10.46
N MET A 94 -0.56 9.19 9.39
CA MET A 94 -1.18 10.03 8.37
C MET A 94 -2.48 10.65 8.86
N THR A 95 -3.08 10.19 9.96
CA THR A 95 -4.28 10.80 10.56
C THR A 95 -3.97 12.08 11.33
N SER A 96 -2.87 12.07 12.10
CA SER A 96 -2.48 13.16 13.01
C SER A 96 -1.27 13.98 12.52
N ALA A 97 -0.63 13.58 11.42
CA ALA A 97 0.65 14.09 10.92
C ALA A 97 1.81 13.97 11.93
N GLN A 98 1.73 13.03 12.87
CA GLN A 98 2.73 12.84 13.91
C GLN A 98 3.72 11.72 13.54
N LEU A 99 5.02 12.00 13.69
CA LEU A 99 6.08 10.99 13.54
C LEU A 99 6.33 10.27 14.86
N HIS A 100 5.97 8.99 14.93
CA HIS A 100 6.24 8.10 16.05
C HIS A 100 7.56 7.36 15.82
N SER A 101 8.47 7.39 16.79
CA SER A 101 9.73 6.65 16.74
C SER A 101 9.73 5.62 17.85
N LEU A 102 9.91 4.35 17.51
CA LEU A 102 9.78 3.22 18.43
C LEU A 102 11.02 2.34 18.32
N VAL A 103 11.53 1.88 19.47
CA VAL A 103 12.56 0.82 19.48
C VAL A 103 11.86 -0.51 19.21
N LEU A 104 12.38 -1.26 18.25
CA LEU A 104 11.94 -2.61 17.95
C LEU A 104 12.62 -3.60 18.88
N GLU A 105 11.84 -4.52 19.44
CA GLU A 105 12.36 -5.61 20.24
C GLU A 105 12.92 -6.72 19.34
N PRO A 106 13.90 -7.52 19.82
CA PRO A 106 14.34 -8.72 19.12
C PRO A 106 13.15 -9.66 18.90
N GLU A 107 12.92 -10.09 17.65
CA GLU A 107 11.80 -10.96 17.26
C GLU A 107 10.40 -10.36 17.44
N GLU A 108 10.25 -9.03 17.45
CA GLU A 108 8.95 -8.37 17.50
C GLU A 108 8.09 -8.73 16.27
N SER A 109 6.85 -9.16 16.50
CA SER A 109 5.89 -9.42 15.42
C SER A 109 5.20 -8.13 14.96
N LEU A 110 4.71 -8.11 13.72
CA LEU A 110 3.93 -6.97 13.21
C LEU A 110 2.71 -6.67 14.10
N HIS A 111 2.04 -7.71 14.61
CA HIS A 111 0.89 -7.53 15.48
C HIS A 111 1.25 -6.85 16.81
N SER A 112 2.40 -7.21 17.41
CA SER A 112 2.91 -6.53 18.62
C SER A 112 3.18 -5.05 18.36
N LEU A 113 3.82 -4.74 17.23
CA LEU A 113 4.05 -3.36 16.81
C LEU A 113 2.71 -2.60 16.63
N GLN A 114 1.71 -3.21 16.00
CA GLN A 114 0.39 -2.60 15.82
C GLN A 114 -0.31 -2.31 17.15
N LEU A 115 -0.22 -3.21 18.13
CA LEU A 115 -0.77 -2.99 19.48
C LEU A 115 -0.04 -1.82 20.19
N ARG A 116 1.27 -1.72 20.03
CA ARG A 116 2.03 -0.56 20.53
C ARG A 116 1.61 0.72 19.82
N LEU A 117 1.43 0.71 18.51
CA LEU A 117 0.98 1.88 17.75
C LEU A 117 -0.43 2.33 18.18
N GLU A 118 -1.34 1.40 18.47
CA GLU A 118 -2.66 1.72 19.02
C GLU A 118 -2.54 2.51 20.34
N THR A 119 -1.62 2.14 21.23
CA THR A 119 -1.40 2.89 22.49
C THR A 119 -0.66 4.22 22.31
N HIS A 120 0.22 4.34 21.30
CA HIS A 120 1.08 5.51 21.10
C HIS A 120 0.47 6.59 20.20
N THR A 121 -0.46 6.21 19.33
CA THR A 121 -1.19 7.14 18.45
C THR A 121 -2.29 7.83 19.24
N GLN A 122 -2.55 9.10 18.95
CA GLN A 122 -3.62 9.87 19.61
C GLN A 122 -5.01 9.36 19.23
N THR A 123 -5.14 8.77 18.05
CA THR A 123 -6.39 8.28 17.47
C THR A 123 -6.72 6.84 17.88
N HIS A 124 -5.80 6.14 18.55
CA HIS A 124 -5.98 4.76 19.02
C HIS A 124 -6.52 3.81 17.93
N ILE A 125 -5.86 3.81 16.77
CA ILE A 125 -6.29 3.02 15.60
C ILE A 125 -6.15 1.53 15.94
N ALA A 126 -7.25 0.79 15.92
CA ALA A 126 -7.25 -0.64 16.20
C ALA A 126 -6.39 -1.43 15.19
N PRO A 127 -5.66 -2.49 15.59
CA PRO A 127 -4.72 -3.23 14.73
C PRO A 127 -5.29 -3.69 13.37
N LEU A 128 -6.58 -4.08 13.32
CA LEU A 128 -7.23 -4.51 12.08
C LEU A 128 -7.45 -3.34 11.09
N SER A 129 -7.70 -2.14 11.62
CA SER A 129 -7.88 -0.91 10.86
C SER A 129 -6.55 -0.25 10.47
N GLN A 130 -5.44 -0.65 11.08
CA GLN A 130 -4.12 -0.15 10.71
C GLN A 130 -3.68 -0.69 9.34
N GLU A 131 -3.28 0.22 8.45
CA GLU A 131 -2.55 -0.10 7.23
C GLU A 131 -1.18 0.58 7.28
N LEU A 132 -0.13 -0.24 7.37
CA LEU A 132 1.26 0.22 7.40
C LEU A 132 1.87 0.06 6.00
N LEU A 133 2.17 1.17 5.33
CA LEU A 133 2.72 1.19 3.98
C LEU A 133 4.18 1.65 3.99
N LEU A 134 5.01 0.99 3.18
CA LEU A 134 6.34 1.48 2.81
C LEU A 134 6.24 2.60 1.76
N GLU A 135 7.33 3.33 1.53
CA GLU A 135 7.43 4.34 0.46
C GLU A 135 7.06 3.80 -0.94
N THR A 136 7.21 2.49 -1.16
CA THR A 136 6.86 1.78 -2.40
C THR A 136 5.36 1.48 -2.55
N GLY A 137 4.54 1.88 -1.57
CA GLY A 137 3.10 1.60 -1.49
C GLY A 137 2.76 0.15 -1.16
N ILE A 138 3.75 -0.64 -0.73
CA ILE A 138 3.56 -2.03 -0.30
C ILE A 138 3.23 -2.06 1.19
N SER A 139 2.21 -2.81 1.58
CA SER A 139 1.87 -3.03 2.98
C SER A 139 2.91 -3.91 3.66
N LEU A 140 3.20 -3.65 4.94
CA LEU A 140 4.05 -4.54 5.73
C LEU A 140 3.45 -5.96 5.75
N ASP A 141 4.29 -6.94 5.45
CA ASP A 141 3.90 -8.34 5.40
C ASP A 141 3.85 -8.92 6.83
N PRO A 142 2.69 -9.43 7.30
CA PRO A 142 2.56 -9.99 8.65
C PRO A 142 3.46 -11.21 8.92
N ARG A 143 4.01 -11.84 7.87
CA ARG A 143 4.87 -13.02 7.98
C ARG A 143 6.32 -12.68 8.35
N TRP A 144 6.72 -11.41 8.23
CA TRP A 144 8.08 -10.96 8.49
C TRP A 144 8.11 -10.00 9.69
N PRO A 145 9.19 -10.01 10.50
CA PRO A 145 9.32 -9.06 11.60
C PRO A 145 9.52 -7.64 11.05
N PRO A 146 9.02 -6.58 11.72
CA PRO A 146 9.16 -5.20 11.26
C PRO A 146 10.61 -4.74 11.10
N SER A 147 11.56 -5.39 11.79
CA SER A 147 12.98 -5.09 11.65
C SER A 147 13.51 -5.28 10.23
N HIS A 148 12.87 -6.13 9.41
CA HIS A 148 13.25 -6.36 8.02
C HIS A 148 12.99 -5.17 7.09
N CYS A 149 12.15 -4.21 7.48
CA CYS A 149 11.95 -2.99 6.69
C CYS A 149 13.01 -1.91 6.98
N LEU A 150 13.91 -2.15 7.94
CA LEU A 150 14.99 -1.23 8.27
C LEU A 150 16.18 -1.44 7.32
N PRO A 151 16.85 -0.36 6.87
CA PRO A 151 18.05 -0.47 6.06
C PRO A 151 19.17 -1.18 6.83
N GLU A 152 20.01 -1.93 6.11
CA GLU A 152 21.20 -2.56 6.69
C GLU A 152 22.30 -1.52 6.96
N GLY A 153 22.83 -1.50 8.18
CA GLY A 153 23.93 -0.63 8.59
C GLY A 153 23.51 0.66 9.33
N LEU A 154 24.46 1.60 9.42
CA LEU A 154 24.28 2.90 10.10
C LEU A 154 23.76 3.99 9.14
N GLN A 155 23.70 3.72 7.84
CA GLN A 155 23.11 4.64 6.86
C GLN A 155 21.59 4.48 6.86
N GLY A 156 20.88 5.60 6.97
CA GLY A 156 19.43 5.64 6.75
C GLY A 156 18.56 5.40 7.98
N TRP A 157 19.08 5.56 9.20
CA TRP A 157 18.28 5.52 10.43
C TRP A 157 17.09 6.49 10.35
N ASP A 158 17.30 7.69 9.82
CA ASP A 158 16.24 8.69 9.65
C ASP A 158 15.51 8.63 8.29
N SER A 159 15.93 7.74 7.37
CA SER A 159 15.39 7.73 6.00
C SER A 159 14.29 6.70 5.76
N SER A 160 14.19 5.66 6.60
CA SER A 160 13.12 4.66 6.45
C SER A 160 11.91 5.05 7.30
N ILE A 161 10.88 5.55 6.64
CA ILE A 161 9.60 5.90 7.27
C ILE A 161 8.51 4.95 6.76
N VAL A 162 7.77 4.37 7.69
CA VAL A 162 6.55 3.63 7.44
C VAL A 162 5.36 4.56 7.63
N PHE A 163 4.38 4.53 6.73
CA PHE A 163 3.20 5.37 6.78
C PHE A 163 2.02 4.58 7.34
N LEU A 164 1.44 5.07 8.43
CA LEU A 164 0.26 4.48 9.05
C LEU A 164 -1.00 5.17 8.54
N PHE A 165 -1.91 4.40 7.96
CA PHE A 165 -3.24 4.83 7.54
C PHE A 165 -4.30 4.10 8.35
N ASP A 166 -5.44 4.75 8.52
CA ASP A 166 -6.62 4.17 9.15
C ASP A 166 -7.65 3.80 8.07
N LYS A 167 -7.91 2.50 7.92
CA LYS A 167 -8.87 1.96 6.95
C LYS A 167 -10.32 2.29 7.32
N SER A 168 -10.59 2.58 8.60
CA SER A 168 -11.94 2.82 9.11
C SER A 168 -12.47 4.21 8.81
N LEU A 169 -11.59 5.15 8.45
CA LEU A 169 -11.97 6.51 8.10
C LEU A 169 -12.66 6.55 6.73
N THR A 170 -13.53 7.54 6.53
CA THR A 170 -14.09 7.88 5.22
C THR A 170 -13.52 9.19 4.67
N LYS A 171 -12.84 9.97 5.51
CA LYS A 171 -12.21 11.24 5.19
C LYS A 171 -11.15 11.59 6.23
N TYR A 172 -10.06 12.18 5.79
CA TYR A 172 -9.08 12.80 6.68
C TYR A 172 -9.50 14.25 6.98
N SER A 173 -9.85 14.51 8.24
CA SER A 173 -10.43 15.79 8.68
C SER A 173 -9.50 16.67 9.51
N GLY A 174 -8.37 16.13 10.00
CA GLY A 174 -7.60 16.72 11.09
C GLY A 174 -8.30 16.58 12.45
N PRO A 175 -7.69 17.05 13.55
CA PRO A 175 -6.61 18.03 13.59
C PRO A 175 -5.22 17.45 13.28
N LEU A 176 -4.42 18.20 12.53
CA LEU A 176 -3.02 17.89 12.26
C LEU A 176 -2.15 18.47 13.38
N THR A 177 -1.17 17.71 13.84
CA THR A 177 -0.24 18.15 14.87
C THR A 177 0.75 19.16 14.29
N ALA A 178 0.70 20.40 14.77
CA ALA A 178 1.65 21.43 14.37
C ALA A 178 3.02 21.22 15.03
N ARG A 179 4.10 21.55 14.31
CA ARG A 179 5.45 21.56 14.87
C ARG A 179 5.55 22.65 15.95
N PRO A 180 6.04 22.34 17.16
CA PRO A 180 6.19 23.35 18.20
C PRO A 180 7.31 24.33 17.86
N LEU A 181 7.02 25.62 17.98
CA LEU A 181 8.01 26.69 17.89
C LEU A 181 8.97 26.62 19.10
N PRO A 182 10.30 26.67 18.88
CA PRO A 182 11.24 26.84 19.99
C PRO A 182 10.94 28.13 20.77
N ASP A 183 11.15 28.13 22.09
CA ASP A 183 10.80 29.26 22.96
C ASP A 183 11.45 30.57 22.52
N SER A 184 12.71 30.50 22.06
CA SER A 184 13.46 31.67 21.58
C SER A 184 12.87 32.25 20.29
N VAL A 185 12.37 31.37 19.41
CA VAL A 185 11.71 31.75 18.15
C VAL A 185 10.32 32.29 18.44
N ASN A 186 9.57 31.67 19.35
CA ASN A 186 8.28 32.16 19.82
C ASN A 186 8.39 33.57 20.43
N PHE A 187 9.46 33.85 21.17
CA PHE A 187 9.73 35.18 21.70
C PHE A 187 9.84 36.23 20.58
N ILE A 188 10.66 36.01 19.54
CA ILE A 188 10.79 36.99 18.44
C ILE A 188 9.52 37.09 17.58
N VAL A 189 8.69 36.03 17.52
CA VAL A 189 7.39 36.09 16.83
C VAL A 189 6.42 37.00 17.60
N ARG A 190 6.42 36.96 18.93
CA ARG A 190 5.58 37.84 19.76
C ARG A 190 6.11 39.28 19.79
N GLU A 191 7.42 39.45 19.91
CA GLU A 191 8.11 40.72 20.12
C GLU A 191 8.93 41.12 18.88
N THR A 192 8.28 41.16 17.71
CA THR A 192 8.94 41.24 16.40
C THR A 192 9.89 42.42 16.19
N LYS A 193 9.56 43.59 16.75
CA LYS A 193 10.32 44.84 16.58
C LYS A 193 11.38 45.06 17.66
N THR A 194 11.51 44.13 18.60
CA THR A 194 12.46 44.25 19.71
C THR A 194 13.88 44.17 19.20
N GLN A 195 14.68 45.16 19.56
CA GLN A 195 16.09 45.24 19.20
C GLN A 195 16.89 44.29 20.09
N LEU A 196 17.51 43.27 19.48
CA LEU A 196 18.31 42.28 20.19
C LEU A 196 19.78 42.34 19.74
N PRO A 197 20.74 42.01 20.62
CA PRO A 197 22.14 41.93 20.25
C PRO A 197 22.35 40.93 19.10
N LEU A 198 23.22 41.27 18.15
CA LEU A 198 23.52 40.41 16.99
C LEU A 198 23.97 38.99 17.40
N SER A 199 24.67 38.84 18.53
CA SER A 199 25.09 37.55 19.08
C SER A 199 23.92 36.68 19.52
N ALA A 200 22.90 37.26 20.14
CA ALA A 200 21.68 36.57 20.54
C ALA A 200 20.83 36.21 19.31
N LEU A 201 20.68 37.17 18.37
CA LEU A 201 19.97 36.95 17.11
C LEU A 201 20.57 35.82 16.30
N ARG A 202 21.90 35.65 16.29
CA ARG A 202 22.53 34.55 15.56
C ARG A 202 22.05 33.18 16.05
N LYS A 203 21.80 33.00 17.34
CA LYS A 203 21.24 31.75 17.88
C LYS A 203 19.77 31.61 17.47
N VAL A 204 18.96 32.63 17.77
CA VAL A 204 17.51 32.60 17.52
C VAL A 204 17.17 32.46 16.04
N TRP A 205 17.88 33.15 15.14
CA TRP A 205 17.69 33.03 13.70
C TRP A 205 18.18 31.68 13.17
N GLY A 206 19.20 31.08 13.79
CA GLY A 206 19.58 29.70 13.51
C GLY A 206 18.46 28.71 13.85
N GLU A 207 17.82 28.87 15.01
CA GLU A 207 16.66 28.07 15.42
C GLU A 207 15.44 28.34 14.52
N ALA A 208 15.23 29.58 14.07
CA ALA A 208 14.18 29.95 13.12
C ALA A 208 14.38 29.30 11.74
N VAL A 209 15.60 29.32 11.21
CA VAL A 209 15.93 28.63 9.95
C VAL A 209 15.70 27.13 10.11
N HIS A 210 16.15 26.54 11.22
CA HIS A 210 15.91 25.13 11.50
C HIS A 210 14.42 24.79 11.56
N TYR A 211 13.60 25.65 12.17
CA TYR A 211 12.15 25.51 12.19
C TYR A 211 11.56 25.53 10.77
N VAL A 212 11.95 26.49 9.92
CA VAL A 212 11.50 26.61 8.52
C VAL A 212 11.90 25.37 7.69
N CYS A 213 13.16 24.94 7.78
CA CYS A 213 13.62 23.68 7.14
C CYS A 213 12.79 22.49 7.62
N GLY A 214 12.51 22.45 8.92
CA GLY A 214 11.66 21.46 9.55
C GLY A 214 10.25 21.36 8.97
N LEU A 215 9.55 22.49 8.80
CA LEU A 215 8.21 22.51 8.21
C LEU A 215 8.23 21.97 6.77
N LYS A 216 9.27 22.29 6.00
CA LYS A 216 9.47 21.74 4.65
C LYS A 216 9.69 20.23 4.69
N GLU A 217 10.57 19.74 5.55
CA GLU A 217 10.83 18.30 5.71
C GLU A 217 9.55 17.54 6.11
N ASP A 218 8.79 18.06 7.08
CA ASP A 218 7.54 17.46 7.53
C ASP A 218 6.52 17.38 6.38
N TYR A 219 6.41 18.42 5.56
CA TYR A 219 5.59 18.39 4.34
C TYR A 219 6.08 17.34 3.33
N ILE A 220 7.39 17.24 3.09
CA ILE A 220 7.96 16.24 2.17
C ILE A 220 7.61 14.82 2.64
N ARG A 221 7.72 14.54 3.94
CA ARG A 221 7.36 13.24 4.53
C ARG A 221 5.87 12.92 4.33
N LEU A 222 4.99 13.88 4.57
CA LEU A 222 3.54 13.71 4.35
C LEU A 222 3.22 13.48 2.86
N TYR A 223 3.89 14.20 1.97
CA TYR A 223 3.76 13.99 0.53
C TYR A 223 4.25 12.60 0.10
N GLN A 224 5.34 12.09 0.69
CA GLN A 224 5.77 10.70 0.47
C GLN A 224 4.70 9.70 0.92
N GLY A 225 4.04 9.95 2.05
CA GLY A 225 2.91 9.13 2.52
C GLY A 225 1.73 9.14 1.55
N GLN A 226 1.29 10.31 1.07
CA GLN A 226 0.27 10.43 0.03
C GLN A 226 0.65 9.63 -1.23
N ARG A 227 1.92 9.71 -1.65
CA ARG A 227 2.45 8.96 -2.81
C ARG A 227 2.42 7.44 -2.57
N ALA A 228 2.79 6.99 -1.38
CA ALA A 228 2.69 5.59 -0.98
C ALA A 228 1.23 5.08 -1.01
N ALA A 229 0.28 5.89 -0.53
CA ALA A 229 -1.14 5.57 -0.61
C ALA A 229 -1.64 5.46 -2.06
N MET A 230 -1.20 6.38 -2.94
CA MET A 230 -1.49 6.31 -4.38
C MET A 230 -0.91 5.03 -5.00
N LEU A 231 0.36 4.71 -4.74
CA LEU A 231 0.98 3.47 -5.24
C LEU A 231 0.23 2.22 -4.76
N SER A 232 -0.22 2.21 -3.50
CA SER A 232 -1.06 1.15 -2.96
C SER A 232 -2.39 1.05 -3.72
N LEU A 233 -3.11 2.16 -3.91
CA LEU A 233 -4.36 2.21 -4.68
C LEU A 233 -4.17 1.65 -6.10
N LEU A 234 -3.08 1.99 -6.77
CA LEU A 234 -2.79 1.49 -8.12
C LEU A 234 -2.58 -0.02 -8.15
N ARG A 235 -1.94 -0.60 -7.13
CA ARG A 235 -1.81 -2.06 -7.01
C ARG A 235 -3.18 -2.72 -6.81
N TYR A 236 -4.04 -2.15 -5.98
CA TYR A 236 -5.42 -2.60 -5.81
C TYR A 236 -6.19 -2.53 -7.14
N ASN A 237 -6.02 -1.45 -7.92
CA ASN A 237 -6.65 -1.28 -9.23
C ASN A 237 -6.13 -2.28 -10.28
N THR A 238 -4.84 -2.60 -10.28
CA THR A 238 -4.27 -3.65 -11.12
C THR A 238 -4.86 -5.02 -10.77
N ASN A 239 -4.97 -5.34 -9.48
CA ASN A 239 -5.58 -6.59 -9.03
C ASN A 239 -7.07 -6.67 -9.39
N LEU A 240 -7.80 -5.56 -9.24
CA LEU A 240 -9.21 -5.45 -9.64
C LEU A 240 -9.38 -5.72 -11.14
N THR A 241 -8.53 -5.10 -11.98
CA THR A 241 -8.53 -5.32 -13.43
C THR A 241 -8.22 -6.78 -13.78
N ARG A 242 -7.27 -7.42 -13.08
CA ARG A 242 -6.97 -8.85 -13.29
C ARG A 242 -8.18 -9.74 -12.98
N PHE A 243 -8.87 -9.46 -11.87
CA PHE A 243 -10.05 -10.21 -11.46
C PHE A 243 -11.24 -9.96 -12.41
N LYS A 244 -11.39 -8.73 -12.90
CA LYS A 244 -12.37 -8.37 -13.94
C LYS A 244 -12.19 -9.22 -15.19
N ASN A 245 -10.96 -9.33 -15.70
CA ASN A 245 -10.68 -10.11 -16.91
C ASN A 245 -11.01 -11.60 -16.72
N LEU A 246 -10.74 -12.15 -15.53
CA LEU A 246 -11.13 -13.52 -15.16
C LEU A 246 -12.66 -13.69 -15.18
N LEU A 247 -13.40 -12.78 -14.52
CA LEU A 247 -14.86 -12.80 -14.49
C LEU A 247 -15.45 -12.77 -15.91
N PHE A 248 -14.94 -11.88 -16.76
CA PHE A 248 -15.39 -11.75 -18.14
C PHE A 248 -15.13 -13.01 -18.96
N SER A 249 -13.94 -13.60 -18.82
CA SER A 249 -13.62 -14.87 -19.49
C SER A 249 -14.62 -15.96 -19.13
N GLN A 250 -14.91 -16.13 -17.83
CA GLN A 250 -15.87 -17.13 -17.34
C GLN A 250 -17.31 -16.83 -17.78
N SER A 251 -17.73 -15.56 -17.74
CA SER A 251 -19.03 -15.13 -18.25
C SER A 251 -19.20 -15.49 -19.72
N GLN A 252 -18.21 -15.22 -20.58
CA GLN A 252 -18.27 -15.56 -21.99
C GLN A 252 -18.31 -17.08 -22.23
N GLN A 253 -17.54 -17.86 -21.45
CA GLN A 253 -17.60 -19.32 -21.50
C GLN A 253 -19.00 -19.85 -21.16
N LEU A 254 -19.63 -19.31 -20.11
CA LEU A 254 -21.00 -19.67 -19.74
C LEU A 254 -22.00 -19.28 -20.84
N ARG A 255 -21.89 -18.09 -21.43
CA ARG A 255 -22.74 -17.67 -22.56
C ARG A 255 -22.62 -18.62 -23.75
N ALA A 256 -21.40 -19.01 -24.12
CA ALA A 256 -21.16 -19.95 -25.22
C ALA A 256 -21.76 -21.33 -24.92
N LYS A 257 -21.55 -21.86 -23.71
CA LYS A 257 -22.13 -23.15 -23.27
C LYS A 257 -23.65 -23.12 -23.25
N LEU A 258 -24.25 -22.02 -22.80
CA LEU A 258 -25.69 -21.82 -22.81
C LEU A 258 -26.25 -21.72 -24.22
N ALA A 259 -25.58 -20.99 -25.12
CA ALA A 259 -25.98 -20.92 -26.53
C ALA A 259 -25.97 -22.32 -27.18
N PHE A 260 -24.90 -23.09 -26.96
CA PHE A 260 -24.81 -24.47 -27.44
C PHE A 260 -25.92 -25.36 -26.84
N PHE A 261 -26.10 -25.29 -25.51
CA PHE A 261 -27.12 -26.07 -24.80
C PHE A 261 -28.53 -25.77 -25.32
N LYS A 262 -28.86 -24.49 -25.52
CA LYS A 262 -30.16 -24.03 -26.03
C LYS A 262 -30.44 -24.55 -27.43
N THR A 263 -29.49 -24.39 -28.36
CA THR A 263 -29.64 -24.95 -29.71
C THR A 263 -29.85 -26.47 -29.65
N SER A 264 -29.09 -27.16 -28.79
CA SER A 264 -29.17 -28.62 -28.67
C SER A 264 -30.49 -29.09 -28.04
N ILE A 265 -30.98 -28.46 -26.96
CA ILE A 265 -32.24 -28.85 -26.32
C ILE A 265 -33.46 -28.51 -27.17
N GLN A 266 -33.42 -27.38 -27.89
CA GLN A 266 -34.50 -26.97 -28.77
C GLN A 266 -34.64 -27.95 -29.95
N HIS A 267 -33.52 -28.36 -30.55
CA HIS A 267 -33.52 -29.41 -31.56
C HIS A 267 -34.16 -30.70 -31.03
N ASP A 268 -33.74 -31.14 -29.85
CA ASP A 268 -34.24 -32.35 -29.19
C ASP A 268 -35.76 -32.28 -28.92
N LEU A 269 -36.25 -31.14 -28.44
CA LEU A 269 -37.69 -30.89 -28.20
C LEU A 269 -38.49 -30.89 -29.51
N GLU A 270 -37.99 -30.27 -30.57
CA GLU A 270 -38.62 -30.23 -31.88
C GLU A 270 -38.74 -31.63 -32.51
N GLN A 271 -37.66 -32.42 -32.48
CA GLN A 271 -37.68 -33.78 -33.01
C GLN A 271 -38.56 -34.70 -32.16
N TYR A 272 -38.52 -34.56 -30.83
CA TYR A 272 -39.39 -35.30 -29.95
C TYR A 272 -40.88 -35.02 -30.23
N SER A 273 -41.25 -33.75 -30.49
CA SER A 273 -42.61 -33.36 -30.85
C SER A 273 -43.09 -34.04 -32.15
N LYS A 274 -42.24 -34.07 -33.19
CA LYS A 274 -42.54 -34.71 -34.48
C LYS A 274 -42.78 -36.22 -34.34
N GLN A 275 -41.98 -36.91 -33.53
CA GLN A 275 -42.09 -38.37 -33.37
C GLN A 275 -43.13 -38.81 -32.33
N ARG A 276 -43.62 -37.91 -31.45
CA ARG A 276 -44.45 -38.26 -30.28
C ARG A 276 -45.68 -39.11 -30.59
N HIS A 277 -46.32 -38.91 -31.75
CA HIS A 277 -47.55 -39.61 -32.12
C HIS A 277 -47.31 -41.02 -32.68
N ASN A 278 -46.15 -41.25 -33.31
CA ASN A 278 -45.84 -42.47 -34.04
C ASN A 278 -44.64 -43.25 -33.47
N GLY A 279 -44.04 -42.75 -32.38
CA GLY A 279 -42.83 -43.28 -31.76
C GLY A 279 -42.96 -43.39 -30.24
N ILE A 280 -41.88 -43.10 -29.51
CA ILE A 280 -41.82 -43.25 -28.05
C ILE A 280 -42.28 -41.96 -27.38
N SER A 281 -43.32 -42.06 -26.55
CA SER A 281 -43.80 -40.94 -25.74
C SER A 281 -43.48 -41.12 -24.25
N SER A 282 -42.96 -40.06 -23.64
CA SER A 282 -42.68 -39.92 -22.21
C SER A 282 -42.93 -38.48 -21.76
N GLU A 283 -44.06 -38.22 -21.12
CA GLU A 283 -44.41 -36.89 -20.63
C GLU A 283 -43.46 -36.40 -19.54
N LYS A 284 -42.94 -37.32 -18.72
CA LYS A 284 -41.97 -37.00 -17.65
C LYS A 284 -40.66 -36.45 -18.22
N LEU A 285 -40.15 -37.03 -19.32
CA LEU A 285 -38.93 -36.56 -19.97
C LEU A 285 -39.17 -35.21 -20.65
N LEU A 286 -40.28 -35.06 -21.37
CA LEU A 286 -40.65 -33.79 -22.01
C LEU A 286 -40.70 -32.66 -20.98
N LYS A 287 -41.37 -32.86 -19.85
CA LYS A 287 -41.44 -31.87 -18.78
C LYS A 287 -40.05 -31.54 -18.21
N THR A 288 -39.21 -32.54 -18.00
CA THR A 288 -37.84 -32.34 -17.50
C THR A 288 -36.99 -31.51 -18.48
N TRP A 289 -37.16 -31.71 -19.79
CA TRP A 289 -36.42 -30.97 -20.81
C TRP A 289 -36.94 -29.53 -20.93
N GLN A 290 -38.25 -29.30 -20.84
CA GLN A 290 -38.82 -27.95 -20.75
C GLN A 290 -38.32 -27.19 -19.52
N GLU A 291 -38.33 -27.83 -18.33
CA GLU A 291 -37.77 -27.23 -17.11
C GLU A 291 -36.28 -26.91 -17.24
N ASN A 292 -35.53 -27.74 -17.98
CA ASN A 292 -34.11 -27.50 -18.25
C ASN A 292 -33.89 -26.32 -19.21
N GLU A 293 -34.74 -26.16 -20.21
CA GLU A 293 -34.73 -25.00 -21.13
C GLU A 293 -35.00 -23.70 -20.35
N GLU A 294 -36.04 -23.67 -19.51
CA GLU A 294 -36.35 -22.53 -18.64
C GLU A 294 -35.21 -22.20 -17.65
N LYS A 295 -34.56 -23.23 -17.08
CA LYS A 295 -33.37 -23.04 -16.22
C LYS A 295 -32.21 -22.40 -16.98
N ALA A 296 -32.00 -22.77 -18.24
CA ALA A 296 -30.96 -22.17 -19.07
C ALA A 296 -31.22 -20.67 -19.32
N ASP A 297 -32.48 -20.24 -19.43
CA ASP A 297 -32.84 -18.81 -19.47
C ASP A 297 -32.49 -18.08 -18.17
N GLY A 298 -32.71 -18.73 -17.02
CA GLY A 298 -32.27 -18.21 -15.72
C GLY A 298 -30.75 -18.00 -15.66
N PHE A 299 -29.97 -18.95 -16.17
CA PHE A 299 -28.51 -18.86 -16.21
C PHE A 299 -27.98 -17.80 -17.19
N MET A 300 -28.72 -17.45 -18.24
CA MET A 300 -28.34 -16.32 -19.11
C MET A 300 -28.26 -15.00 -18.34
N LYS A 301 -29.12 -14.80 -17.34
CA LYS A 301 -29.07 -13.63 -16.44
C LYS A 301 -27.84 -13.67 -15.52
N VAL A 302 -27.44 -14.87 -15.08
CA VAL A 302 -26.22 -15.05 -14.27
C VAL A 302 -24.96 -14.73 -15.07
N ALA A 303 -24.96 -15.04 -16.37
CA ALA A 303 -23.86 -14.70 -17.26
C ALA A 303 -23.78 -13.20 -17.57
N ASP A 304 -24.80 -12.41 -17.23
CA ASP A 304 -24.81 -10.96 -17.44
C ASP A 304 -24.10 -10.21 -16.31
N VAL A 305 -22.85 -9.83 -16.58
CA VAL A 305 -21.97 -9.12 -15.65
C VAL A 305 -21.62 -7.71 -16.12
N GLY A 306 -22.33 -7.17 -17.12
CA GLY A 306 -22.03 -5.87 -17.72
C GLY A 306 -22.04 -4.72 -16.70
N TYR A 307 -22.97 -4.76 -15.73
CA TYR A 307 -23.07 -3.76 -14.68
C TYR A 307 -21.80 -3.65 -13.80
N LEU A 308 -21.09 -4.76 -13.57
CA LEU A 308 -19.83 -4.75 -12.81
C LEU A 308 -18.70 -4.11 -13.63
N ASP A 309 -18.71 -4.28 -14.95
CA ASP A 309 -17.73 -3.64 -15.82
C ASP A 309 -17.92 -2.14 -15.87
N GLU A 310 -19.16 -1.67 -15.99
CA GLU A 310 -19.49 -0.25 -15.93
C GLU A 310 -19.01 0.37 -14.61
N GLU A 311 -19.28 -0.28 -13.48
CA GLU A 311 -18.83 0.17 -12.15
C GLU A 311 -17.28 0.20 -12.05
N ILE A 312 -16.60 -0.84 -12.55
CA ILE A 312 -15.12 -0.90 -12.55
C ILE A 312 -14.50 0.12 -13.50
N VAL A 313 -15.03 0.30 -14.71
CA VAL A 313 -14.51 1.24 -15.71
C VAL A 313 -14.70 2.68 -15.24
N ALA A 314 -15.84 2.99 -14.61
CA ALA A 314 -16.07 4.29 -13.98
C ALA A 314 -15.02 4.55 -12.90
N LEU A 315 -14.83 3.60 -11.96
CA LEU A 315 -13.83 3.71 -10.90
C LEU A 315 -12.40 3.82 -11.45
N HIS A 316 -12.06 3.04 -12.47
CA HIS A 316 -10.75 3.11 -13.12
C HIS A 316 -10.49 4.49 -13.72
N SER A 317 -11.49 5.07 -14.39
CA SER A 317 -11.41 6.42 -14.96
C SER A 317 -11.18 7.48 -13.89
N GLU A 318 -11.93 7.40 -12.78
CA GLU A 318 -11.73 8.28 -11.62
C GLU A 318 -10.31 8.18 -11.04
N ILE A 319 -9.76 6.97 -10.94
CA ILE A 319 -8.37 6.75 -10.45
C ILE A 319 -7.35 7.37 -11.42
N VAL A 320 -7.56 7.25 -12.73
CA VAL A 320 -6.68 7.88 -13.74
C VAL A 320 -6.74 9.40 -13.67
N GLU A 321 -7.92 9.99 -13.47
CA GLU A 321 -8.06 11.43 -13.23
C GLU A 321 -7.36 11.87 -11.94
N LEU A 322 -7.47 11.07 -10.88
CA LEU A 322 -6.83 11.32 -9.59
C LEU A 322 -5.29 11.34 -9.69
N GLN A 323 -4.70 10.48 -10.52
CA GLN A 323 -3.26 10.49 -10.82
C GLN A 323 -2.82 11.77 -11.56
N ARG A 324 -3.68 12.30 -12.42
CA ARG A 324 -3.40 13.51 -13.23
C ARG A 324 -3.64 14.80 -12.46
N SER A 325 -4.26 14.73 -11.29
CA SER A 325 -4.57 15.86 -10.44
C SER A 325 -3.32 16.71 -10.13
N PRO A 326 -3.42 18.06 -10.11
CA PRO A 326 -2.31 18.92 -9.69
C PRO A 326 -1.89 18.65 -8.23
N PHE A 327 -2.79 18.12 -7.39
CA PHE A 327 -2.50 17.72 -6.01
C PHE A 327 -1.68 16.44 -5.89
N ALA A 328 -1.55 15.67 -6.98
CA ALA A 328 -0.66 14.51 -7.05
C ALA A 328 0.81 14.92 -7.29
N ARG A 329 1.08 16.19 -7.63
CA ARG A 329 2.43 16.72 -7.84
C ARG A 329 2.93 17.40 -6.58
N LYS A 330 4.23 17.24 -6.31
CA LYS A 330 4.92 17.92 -5.21
C LYS A 330 4.84 19.44 -5.41
N GLN A 331 4.06 20.15 -4.58
CA GLN A 331 4.06 21.62 -4.55
C GLN A 331 5.24 22.18 -3.74
N GLY A 332 6.47 21.75 -4.08
CA GLY A 332 7.68 22.03 -3.31
C GLY A 332 8.25 23.43 -3.49
N ASP A 333 7.99 24.08 -4.63
CA ASP A 333 8.75 25.25 -5.07
C ASP A 333 8.62 26.45 -4.12
N VAL A 334 7.43 26.71 -3.58
CA VAL A 334 7.21 27.83 -2.65
C VAL A 334 7.86 27.56 -1.29
N MET A 335 7.79 26.32 -0.77
CA MET A 335 8.45 25.96 0.49
C MET A 335 9.97 26.01 0.35
N GLU A 336 10.52 25.57 -0.79
CA GLU A 336 11.94 25.65 -1.11
C GLU A 336 12.43 27.10 -1.24
N GLN A 337 11.62 27.99 -1.84
CA GLN A 337 11.91 29.42 -1.90
C GLN A 337 11.92 30.07 -0.50
N LEU A 338 10.96 29.75 0.36
CA LEU A 338 10.87 30.29 1.71
C LEU A 338 12.02 29.82 2.60
N GLU A 339 12.42 28.55 2.46
CA GLU A 339 13.63 28.01 3.09
C GLU A 339 14.88 28.76 2.59
N GLY A 340 15.04 28.89 1.28
CA GLY A 340 16.17 29.61 0.68
C GLY A 340 16.27 31.05 1.19
N LYS A 341 15.12 31.74 1.31
CA LYS A 341 15.03 33.08 1.89
C LYS A 341 15.44 33.11 3.36
N ALA A 342 14.99 32.17 4.18
CA ALA A 342 15.37 32.10 5.59
C ALA A 342 16.88 31.86 5.76
N ILE A 343 17.44 30.93 4.97
CA ILE A 343 18.88 30.65 4.95
C ILE A 343 19.67 31.90 4.54
N GLU A 344 19.21 32.62 3.52
CA GLU A 344 19.87 33.83 3.03
C GLU A 344 19.83 34.97 4.06
N LEU A 345 18.68 35.20 4.72
CA LEU A 345 18.58 36.15 5.83
C LEU A 345 19.57 35.81 6.96
N TYR A 346 19.71 34.54 7.30
CA TYR A 346 20.66 34.10 8.32
C TYR A 346 22.12 34.28 7.89
N LYS A 347 22.45 34.05 6.62
CA LYS A 347 23.79 34.36 6.07
C LYS A 347 24.09 35.85 6.18
N GLN A 348 23.16 36.71 5.75
CA GLN A 348 23.30 38.16 5.86
C GLN A 348 23.50 38.62 7.31
N LEU A 349 22.78 38.04 8.27
CA LEU A 349 23.00 38.31 9.70
C LEU A 349 24.41 37.91 10.13
N LYS A 350 24.90 36.73 9.74
CA LYS A 350 26.25 36.25 10.07
C LYS A 350 27.33 37.15 9.48
N ASP A 351 27.11 37.72 8.30
CA ASP A 351 28.06 38.64 7.67
C ASP A 351 28.02 40.02 8.31
N LYS A 352 26.82 40.53 8.69
CA LYS A 352 26.68 41.73 9.53
C LYS A 352 27.40 41.59 10.89
N CYS A 353 27.43 40.40 11.47
CA CYS A 353 28.17 40.14 12.72
C CYS A 353 29.71 40.25 12.54
N LYS A 354 30.22 40.15 11.32
CA LYS A 354 31.66 40.14 11.00
C LYS A 354 32.16 41.50 10.48
N SER A 355 31.28 42.47 10.23
CA SER A 355 31.69 43.77 9.67
C SER A 355 32.52 44.57 10.69
N PRO A 356 33.59 45.25 10.25
CA PRO A 356 34.49 46.00 11.13
C PRO A 356 33.82 47.19 11.84
N ASP A 357 32.71 47.70 11.28
CA ASP A 357 31.77 48.63 11.92
C ASP A 357 30.38 47.96 11.93
N PRO A 358 29.98 47.25 13.00
CA PRO A 358 28.64 46.70 13.11
C PRO A 358 27.67 47.87 13.34
N PRO A 359 26.67 48.12 12.46
CA PRO A 359 25.67 49.16 12.73
C PRO A 359 24.97 48.83 14.05
N HIS A 360 25.19 49.67 15.06
CA HIS A 360 24.70 49.61 16.45
C HIS A 360 24.83 48.28 17.23
N GLY A 361 25.23 47.15 16.64
CA GLY A 361 25.33 45.85 17.34
C GLY A 361 23.98 45.21 17.69
N TYR A 362 22.87 45.82 17.27
CA TYR A 362 21.49 45.38 17.48
C TYR A 362 20.71 45.34 16.16
N SER A 363 19.71 44.47 16.09
CA SER A 363 18.74 44.43 14.98
C SER A 363 17.40 43.89 15.47
N ASP A 364 16.33 44.07 14.71
CA ASP A 364 15.05 43.38 14.96
C ASP A 364 14.93 42.11 14.11
N SER A 365 13.85 41.35 14.33
CA SER A 365 13.60 40.08 13.64
C SER A 365 12.47 40.17 12.61
N SER A 366 12.09 41.36 12.15
CA SER A 366 10.89 41.57 11.32
C SER A 366 10.90 40.75 10.03
N ASP A 367 12.03 40.72 9.31
CA ASP A 367 12.14 40.00 8.03
C ASP A 367 12.17 38.48 8.22
N MET A 368 12.82 38.01 9.28
CA MET A 368 12.84 36.59 9.65
C MET A 368 11.45 36.13 10.09
N VAL A 369 10.79 36.87 10.98
CA VAL A 369 9.42 36.59 11.43
C VAL A 369 8.44 36.59 10.26
N ARG A 370 8.55 37.55 9.32
CA ARG A 370 7.74 37.55 8.09
C ARG A 370 7.92 36.24 7.32
N THR A 371 9.14 35.74 7.22
CA THR A 371 9.44 34.48 6.52
C THR A 371 8.87 33.27 7.25
N ILE A 372 8.96 33.23 8.58
CA ILE A 372 8.33 32.17 9.40
C ILE A 372 6.82 32.15 9.18
N LEU A 373 6.14 33.30 9.30
CA LEU A 373 4.69 33.40 9.14
C LEU A 373 4.25 32.99 7.73
N GLN A 374 4.98 33.42 6.69
CA GLN A 374 4.73 33.00 5.31
C GLN A 374 4.87 31.48 5.13
N THR A 375 5.85 30.86 5.80
CA THR A 375 6.07 29.41 5.74
C THR A 375 4.94 28.63 6.39
N VAL A 376 4.51 29.03 7.60
CA VAL A 376 3.38 28.40 8.30
C VAL A 376 2.10 28.51 7.47
N GLN A 377 1.78 29.72 6.98
CA GLN A 377 0.59 29.95 6.15
C GLN A 377 0.61 29.12 4.86
N ASN A 378 1.77 29.02 4.19
CA ASN A 378 1.89 28.21 2.99
C ASN A 378 1.75 26.71 3.31
N GLN A 379 2.31 26.26 4.43
CA GLN A 379 2.20 24.88 4.88
C GLN A 379 0.73 24.49 5.13
N ASP A 380 -0.03 25.30 5.88
CA ASP A 380 -1.44 25.03 6.14
C ASP A 380 -2.26 24.89 4.85
N ARG A 381 -1.95 25.73 3.85
CA ARG A 381 -2.56 25.67 2.52
C ARG A 381 -2.25 24.36 1.81
N VAL A 382 -0.96 24.02 1.65
CA VAL A 382 -0.57 22.80 0.91
C VAL A 382 -0.99 21.52 1.63
N LEU A 383 -1.04 21.52 2.96
CA LEU A 383 -1.53 20.39 3.74
C LEU A 383 -3.02 20.16 3.51
N LYS A 384 -3.84 21.22 3.48
CA LYS A 384 -5.27 21.09 3.18
C LYS A 384 -5.52 20.43 1.83
N ASP A 385 -4.75 20.81 0.82
CA ASP A 385 -4.82 20.23 -0.52
C ASP A 385 -4.37 18.76 -0.54
N LEU A 386 -3.26 18.44 0.12
CA LEU A 386 -2.73 17.08 0.27
C LEU A 386 -3.76 16.14 0.92
N TYR A 387 -4.38 16.59 2.02
CA TYR A 387 -5.36 15.80 2.76
C TYR A 387 -6.70 15.63 2.03
N THR A 388 -7.06 16.61 1.20
CA THR A 388 -8.20 16.50 0.29
C THR A 388 -7.95 15.39 -0.74
N HIS A 389 -6.77 15.39 -1.37
CA HIS A 389 -6.40 14.35 -2.32
C HIS A 389 -6.25 12.96 -1.67
N LEU A 390 -5.66 12.90 -0.47
CA LEU A 390 -5.55 11.66 0.31
C LEU A 390 -6.92 11.07 0.66
N SER A 391 -7.90 11.92 0.99
CA SER A 391 -9.28 11.48 1.24
C SER A 391 -9.91 10.88 -0.01
N THR A 392 -9.67 11.45 -1.19
CA THR A 392 -10.16 10.87 -2.45
C THR A 392 -9.48 9.53 -2.75
N ILE A 393 -8.17 9.40 -2.49
CA ILE A 393 -7.45 8.12 -2.61
C ILE A 393 -8.11 7.04 -1.72
N LEU A 394 -8.42 7.40 -0.47
CA LEU A 394 -9.06 6.50 0.49
C LEU A 394 -10.43 6.00 -0.01
N VAL A 395 -11.27 6.91 -0.51
CA VAL A 395 -12.60 6.58 -1.05
C VAL A 395 -12.49 5.66 -2.27
N CYS A 396 -11.59 5.96 -3.22
CA CYS A 396 -11.36 5.07 -4.36
C CYS A 396 -10.91 3.68 -3.90
N LYS A 397 -10.03 3.60 -2.90
CA LYS A 397 -9.55 2.33 -2.36
C LYS A 397 -10.66 1.52 -1.69
N GLN A 398 -11.51 2.17 -0.89
CA GLN A 398 -12.68 1.54 -0.27
C GLN A 398 -13.64 0.99 -1.33
N ARG A 399 -13.94 1.75 -2.38
CA ARG A 399 -14.76 1.27 -3.50
C ARG A 399 -14.18 0.03 -4.18
N ILE A 400 -12.85 -0.05 -4.34
CA ILE A 400 -12.21 -1.29 -4.85
C ILE A 400 -12.43 -2.46 -3.88
N VAL A 401 -12.23 -2.24 -2.58
CA VAL A 401 -12.42 -3.27 -1.55
C VAL A 401 -13.87 -3.77 -1.52
N ASP A 402 -14.84 -2.87 -1.64
CA ASP A 402 -16.27 -3.19 -1.64
C ASP A 402 -16.73 -3.92 -2.93
N LEU A 403 -15.99 -3.75 -4.04
CA LEU A 403 -16.24 -4.44 -5.30
C LEU A 403 -15.78 -5.91 -5.26
N PHE A 404 -14.71 -6.25 -4.55
CA PHE A 404 -14.16 -7.61 -4.53
C PHE A 404 -15.20 -8.68 -4.12
N PRO A 405 -15.95 -8.53 -3.01
CA PRO A 405 -16.98 -9.52 -2.65
C PRO A 405 -18.09 -9.68 -3.68
N LYS A 406 -18.44 -8.61 -4.43
CA LYS A 406 -19.43 -8.69 -5.51
C LYS A 406 -18.89 -9.52 -6.67
N LEU A 407 -17.63 -9.30 -7.04
CA LEU A 407 -16.96 -10.03 -8.12
C LEU A 407 -16.76 -11.51 -7.77
N GLU A 408 -16.32 -11.82 -6.56
CA GLU A 408 -16.16 -13.20 -6.08
C GLU A 408 -17.49 -13.95 -6.13
N ARG A 409 -18.58 -13.32 -5.68
CA ARG A 409 -19.93 -13.90 -5.75
C ARG A 409 -20.38 -14.13 -7.19
N ALA A 410 -20.11 -13.19 -8.10
CA ALA A 410 -20.45 -13.35 -9.52
C ALA A 410 -19.69 -14.52 -10.16
N VAL A 411 -18.39 -14.64 -9.89
CA VAL A 411 -17.56 -15.77 -10.33
C VAL A 411 -18.13 -17.11 -9.83
N GLU A 412 -18.49 -17.19 -8.55
CA GLU A 412 -19.02 -18.43 -7.96
C GLU A 412 -20.38 -18.82 -8.56
N ASN A 413 -21.26 -17.84 -8.78
CA ASN A 413 -22.55 -18.05 -9.44
C ASN A 413 -22.37 -18.55 -10.88
N ILE A 414 -21.41 -17.98 -11.63
CA ILE A 414 -21.10 -18.42 -13.00
C ILE A 414 -20.60 -19.85 -13.00
N LYS A 415 -19.66 -20.21 -12.12
CA LYS A 415 -19.14 -21.59 -12.01
C LYS A 415 -20.25 -22.59 -11.67
N THR A 416 -21.15 -22.21 -10.76
CA THR A 416 -22.29 -23.06 -10.37
C THR A 416 -23.25 -23.26 -11.55
N ALA A 417 -23.59 -22.19 -12.28
CA ALA A 417 -24.43 -22.26 -13.47
C ALA A 417 -23.78 -23.10 -14.58
N GLU A 418 -22.48 -22.92 -14.81
CA GLU A 418 -21.71 -23.68 -15.78
C GLU A 418 -21.74 -25.19 -15.48
N ALA A 419 -21.50 -25.57 -14.23
CA ALA A 419 -21.57 -26.97 -13.79
C ALA A 419 -22.98 -27.54 -13.99
N ALA A 420 -24.02 -26.77 -13.68
CA ALA A 420 -25.41 -27.19 -13.86
C ALA A 420 -25.76 -27.41 -15.35
N VAL A 421 -25.33 -26.51 -16.24
CA VAL A 421 -25.54 -26.64 -17.70
C VAL A 421 -24.86 -27.90 -18.23
N MET A 422 -23.61 -28.16 -17.81
CA MET A 422 -22.88 -29.36 -18.21
C MET A 422 -23.61 -30.64 -17.76
N LEU A 423 -24.12 -30.65 -16.52
CA LEU A 423 -24.85 -31.79 -15.96
C LEU A 423 -26.20 -32.00 -16.67
N MET A 424 -26.92 -30.92 -16.97
CA MET A 424 -28.16 -30.95 -17.76
C MET A 424 -27.91 -31.52 -19.16
N GLN A 425 -26.84 -31.11 -19.84
CA GLN A 425 -26.45 -31.63 -21.15
C GLN A 425 -26.17 -33.13 -21.09
N MET A 426 -25.31 -33.58 -20.16
CA MET A 426 -24.97 -34.99 -20.00
C MET A 426 -26.19 -35.84 -19.66
N LYS A 427 -27.06 -35.35 -18.77
CA LYS A 427 -28.29 -36.05 -18.40
C LYS A 427 -29.22 -36.20 -19.60
N ARG A 428 -29.46 -35.13 -20.35
CA ARG A 428 -30.31 -35.15 -21.55
C ARG A 428 -29.81 -36.16 -22.58
N GLN A 429 -28.52 -36.16 -22.90
CA GLN A 429 -27.95 -37.12 -23.85
C GLN A 429 -28.09 -38.57 -23.37
N LYS A 430 -27.87 -38.85 -22.08
CA LYS A 430 -28.09 -40.20 -21.51
C LYS A 430 -29.55 -40.64 -21.60
N GLU A 431 -30.50 -39.74 -21.39
CA GLU A 431 -31.93 -40.01 -21.51
C GLU A 431 -32.33 -40.34 -22.96
N PHE A 432 -31.73 -39.69 -23.95
CA PHE A 432 -31.89 -40.04 -25.37
C PHE A 432 -31.45 -41.47 -25.67
N TRP A 433 -30.24 -41.86 -25.23
CA TRP A 433 -29.75 -43.23 -25.40
C TRP A 433 -30.64 -44.26 -24.71
N TYR A 434 -31.21 -43.91 -23.56
CA TYR A 434 -32.17 -44.75 -22.87
C TYR A 434 -33.48 -44.94 -23.65
N LEU A 435 -34.01 -43.88 -24.27
CA LEU A 435 -35.18 -43.96 -25.16
C LEU A 435 -34.90 -44.89 -26.35
N LEU A 436 -33.72 -44.79 -26.97
CA LEU A 436 -33.34 -45.68 -28.07
C LEU A 436 -33.32 -47.15 -27.61
N LYS A 437 -32.78 -47.43 -26.42
CA LYS A 437 -32.77 -48.79 -25.86
C LYS A 437 -34.18 -49.35 -25.65
N ILE A 438 -35.14 -48.51 -25.22
CA ILE A 438 -36.56 -48.90 -25.13
C ILE A 438 -37.12 -49.21 -26.52
N ALA A 439 -36.83 -48.39 -27.54
CA ALA A 439 -37.28 -48.61 -28.92
C ALA A 439 -36.85 -49.96 -29.45
N CYS A 440 -35.56 -50.29 -29.28
CA CYS A 440 -35.00 -51.57 -29.72
C CYS A 440 -35.63 -52.76 -28.99
N ALA A 441 -35.95 -52.61 -27.69
CA ALA A 441 -36.58 -53.67 -26.92
C ALA A 441 -38.05 -53.91 -27.36
N GLN A 442 -38.79 -52.85 -27.68
CA GLN A 442 -40.19 -52.95 -28.12
C GLN A 442 -40.31 -53.62 -29.50
N ASN A 443 -39.39 -53.33 -30.42
CA ASN A 443 -39.34 -53.96 -31.76
C ASN A 443 -38.93 -55.44 -31.74
N ASN A 444 -38.32 -55.94 -30.65
CA ASN A 444 -37.90 -57.34 -30.51
C ASN A 444 -38.96 -58.24 -29.82
N SER A 445 -40.19 -57.75 -29.64
CA SER A 445 -41.31 -58.54 -29.11
C SER A 445 -41.94 -59.40 -30.23
N PRO A 446 -42.04 -60.74 -30.11
CA PRO A 446 -42.57 -61.57 -31.19
C PRO A 446 -44.10 -61.46 -31.26
N SER A 447 -44.62 -60.75 -32.27
CA SER A 447 -46.01 -60.88 -32.73
C SER A 447 -46.02 -61.58 -34.10
N PRO A 448 -46.90 -62.58 -34.34
CA PRO A 448 -46.82 -63.42 -35.52
C PRO A 448 -47.45 -62.75 -36.75
N SER A 449 -46.84 -63.03 -37.90
CA SER A 449 -47.33 -62.83 -39.28
C SER A 449 -47.38 -61.40 -39.81
N LEU A 450 -46.42 -61.06 -40.67
CA LEU A 450 -46.65 -60.88 -42.11
C LEU A 450 -45.31 -60.67 -42.81
N MET A 451 -44.97 -61.59 -43.73
CA MET A 451 -43.90 -61.38 -44.70
C MET A 451 -44.19 -60.11 -45.49
N GLN A 452 -43.26 -59.15 -45.51
CA GLN A 452 -42.96 -58.36 -46.71
C GLN A 452 -41.63 -57.59 -46.58
N ARG A 453 -40.71 -58.01 -47.46
CA ARG A 453 -39.68 -57.29 -48.23
C ARG A 453 -38.65 -56.37 -47.52
N PRO A 454 -37.34 -56.56 -47.77
CA PRO A 454 -36.30 -55.71 -47.23
C PRO A 454 -36.29 -54.37 -47.96
N THR A 455 -36.38 -53.27 -47.21
CA THR A 455 -35.99 -51.95 -47.70
C THR A 455 -34.84 -51.48 -46.83
N GLU A 456 -33.82 -50.95 -47.48
CA GLU A 456 -32.54 -50.49 -46.94
C GLU A 456 -32.76 -49.63 -45.68
N SER A 457 -32.51 -50.23 -44.51
CA SER A 457 -32.36 -49.50 -43.26
C SER A 457 -30.93 -49.77 -42.82
N GLU A 458 -30.12 -48.71 -42.75
CA GLU A 458 -28.81 -48.75 -42.11
C GLU A 458 -28.94 -49.47 -40.76
N THR A 459 -28.11 -50.48 -40.58
CA THR A 459 -28.22 -51.33 -39.40
C THR A 459 -27.79 -50.54 -38.17
N VAL A 460 -28.48 -50.70 -37.04
CA VAL A 460 -28.17 -50.01 -35.77
C VAL A 460 -26.70 -50.11 -35.37
N HIS A 461 -25.99 -51.15 -35.81
CA HIS A 461 -24.54 -51.29 -35.62
C HIS A 461 -23.71 -50.25 -36.39
N GLN A 462 -24.08 -49.91 -37.63
CA GLN A 462 -23.38 -48.87 -38.41
C GLN A 462 -23.53 -47.48 -37.77
N LEU A 463 -24.73 -47.15 -37.26
CA LEU A 463 -24.94 -45.88 -36.56
C LEU A 463 -24.19 -45.81 -35.22
N LEU A 464 -24.03 -46.94 -34.52
CA LEU A 464 -23.22 -47.01 -33.30
C LEU A 464 -21.74 -46.85 -33.60
N ASP A 465 -21.24 -47.50 -34.66
CA ASP A 465 -19.85 -47.37 -35.10
C ASP A 465 -19.54 -45.94 -35.57
N GLU A 466 -20.45 -45.31 -36.31
CA GLU A 466 -20.31 -43.90 -36.72
C GLU A 466 -20.35 -42.96 -35.52
N ASN A 467 -21.24 -43.17 -34.55
CA ASN A 467 -21.30 -42.32 -33.37
C ASN A 467 -20.03 -42.45 -32.52
N GLN A 468 -19.50 -43.67 -32.39
CA GLN A 468 -18.24 -43.93 -31.69
C GLN A 468 -17.05 -43.32 -32.46
N HIS A 469 -17.09 -43.33 -33.79
CA HIS A 469 -16.14 -42.63 -34.64
C HIS A 469 -16.20 -41.10 -34.43
N TYR A 470 -17.38 -40.49 -34.45
CA TYR A 470 -17.54 -39.05 -34.21
C TYR A 470 -17.15 -38.62 -32.79
N LEU A 471 -17.42 -39.44 -31.77
CA LEU A 471 -16.95 -39.22 -30.41
C LEU A 471 -15.42 -39.27 -30.31
N SER A 472 -14.78 -40.20 -31.01
CA SER A 472 -13.32 -40.27 -31.07
C SER A 472 -12.72 -39.05 -31.77
N LEU A 473 -13.35 -38.60 -32.86
CA LEU A 473 -12.93 -37.43 -33.62
C LEU A 473 -13.08 -36.14 -32.81
N LEU A 474 -14.20 -35.97 -32.10
CA LEU A 474 -14.44 -34.83 -31.21
C LEU A 474 -13.44 -34.81 -30.05
N THR A 475 -13.09 -35.98 -29.50
CA THR A 475 -12.11 -36.10 -28.42
C THR A 475 -10.70 -35.73 -28.91
N SER A 476 -10.33 -36.14 -30.12
CA SER A 476 -9.07 -35.73 -30.76
C SER A 476 -9.04 -34.23 -30.99
N LEU A 477 -10.10 -33.65 -31.57
CA LEU A 477 -10.18 -32.21 -31.85
C LEU A 477 -10.11 -31.36 -30.56
N LEU A 478 -10.72 -31.83 -29.47
CA LEU A 478 -10.61 -31.17 -28.16
C LEU A 478 -9.20 -31.27 -27.59
N GLN A 479 -8.51 -32.40 -27.75
CA GLN A 479 -7.11 -32.54 -27.33
C GLN A 479 -6.19 -31.64 -28.15
N ASP A 480 -6.34 -31.62 -29.47
CA ASP A 480 -5.58 -30.77 -30.38
C ASP A 480 -5.79 -29.28 -30.05
N ALA A 481 -7.04 -28.83 -29.85
CA ALA A 481 -7.32 -27.44 -29.46
C ALA A 481 -6.74 -27.07 -28.08
N THR A 482 -6.71 -28.03 -27.14
CA THR A 482 -6.10 -27.82 -25.82
C THR A 482 -4.57 -27.76 -25.92
N GLN A 483 -3.99 -28.46 -26.89
CA GLN A 483 -2.55 -28.51 -27.14
C GLN A 483 -2.07 -27.29 -27.94
N GLU A 484 -2.86 -26.81 -28.92
CA GLU A 484 -2.70 -25.52 -29.59
C GLU A 484 -2.79 -24.35 -28.60
N MET A 485 -3.73 -24.38 -27.65
CA MET A 485 -3.81 -23.35 -26.61
C MET A 485 -2.56 -23.34 -25.70
N LYS A 486 -1.96 -24.51 -25.44
CA LYS A 486 -0.70 -24.61 -24.69
C LYS A 486 0.51 -24.14 -25.51
N HIS A 487 0.56 -24.47 -26.80
CA HIS A 487 1.61 -24.03 -27.71
C HIS A 487 1.55 -22.51 -27.95
N SER A 488 0.35 -21.96 -28.12
CA SER A 488 0.09 -20.52 -28.26
C SER A 488 0.54 -19.73 -27.03
N ILE A 489 0.38 -20.26 -25.82
CA ILE A 489 0.90 -19.64 -24.59
C ILE A 489 2.44 -19.72 -24.50
N MET A 490 3.07 -20.73 -25.12
CA MET A 490 4.53 -20.87 -25.17
C MET A 490 5.20 -20.08 -26.31
N GLU A 491 4.46 -19.73 -27.37
CA GLU A 491 4.94 -18.95 -28.52
C GLU A 491 4.73 -17.43 -28.38
N GLU A 492 4.07 -16.96 -27.34
CA GLU A 492 4.03 -15.52 -27.03
C GLU A 492 5.44 -15.04 -26.62
N ASP A 493 5.85 -13.88 -27.15
CA ASP A 493 7.15 -13.30 -26.87
C ASP A 493 7.26 -12.86 -25.39
N TRP A 494 8.00 -13.66 -24.62
CA TRP A 494 8.32 -13.39 -23.22
C TRP A 494 9.56 -12.49 -23.03
N SER A 495 10.11 -11.89 -24.10
CA SER A 495 11.32 -11.05 -24.06
C SER A 495 11.24 -9.91 -23.04
N TRP A 496 10.05 -9.41 -22.73
CA TRP A 496 9.81 -8.37 -21.71
C TRP A 496 9.90 -8.87 -20.26
N THR A 497 10.01 -10.19 -20.02
CA THR A 497 10.21 -10.79 -18.69
C THR A 497 11.68 -11.05 -18.35
N GLN A 498 12.60 -10.87 -19.30
CA GLN A 498 14.03 -10.96 -19.03
C GLN A 498 14.57 -9.62 -18.52
N TYR A 499 14.89 -9.60 -17.23
CA TYR A 499 15.70 -8.54 -16.64
C TYR A 499 17.11 -8.63 -17.24
N GLY A 500 17.64 -7.50 -17.75
CA GLY A 500 18.97 -7.44 -18.32
C GLY A 500 20.03 -7.97 -17.36
N ALA A 501 20.66 -9.08 -17.73
CA ALA A 501 21.95 -9.44 -17.19
C ALA A 501 22.93 -8.36 -17.66
N VAL A 502 23.37 -7.52 -16.72
CA VAL A 502 24.55 -6.68 -16.91
C VAL A 502 25.69 -7.64 -17.24
N GLU A 503 26.25 -7.49 -18.44
CA GLU A 503 27.47 -8.16 -18.85
C GLU A 503 28.56 -7.83 -17.82
N ALA A 504 28.94 -8.83 -17.01
CA ALA A 504 30.22 -8.81 -16.35
C ALA A 504 31.27 -9.11 -17.43
N GLU A 505 31.99 -8.06 -17.86
CA GLU A 505 33.19 -8.21 -18.66
C GLU A 505 34.11 -9.24 -18.00
N SER A 506 34.27 -10.36 -18.69
CA SER A 506 35.24 -11.39 -18.33
C SER A 506 36.63 -10.84 -18.65
N GLN A 507 37.33 -10.36 -17.64
CA GLN A 507 38.78 -10.15 -17.72
C GLN A 507 39.46 -11.51 -17.93
N THR A 508 39.89 -11.78 -19.16
CA THR A 508 40.90 -12.80 -19.44
C THR A 508 42.28 -12.25 -19.10
N LEU A 509 42.98 -12.99 -18.24
CA LEU A 509 44.44 -13.13 -18.06
C LEU A 509 45.35 -11.97 -18.48
#